data_AF-A0A3S1ZQV5-F1
#
_entry.id   AF-A0A3S1ZQV5-F1
#
_cell.length_a   1.000
_cell.length_b   1.000
_cell.length_c   1.000
_cell.angle_alpha   90.00
_cell.angle_beta   90.00
_cell.angle_gamma   90.00
#
_symmetry.space_group_name_H-M   'P 1'
#
loop_
_entity.id
_entity.type
_entity.pdbx_description
1 polymer ?
#
loop_
_entity_poly.entity_id
_entity_poly.type
_entity_poly.pdbx_seq_one_letter_code
_entity_poly.pdbx_strand_id
1 'polypeptide(L)' 'WYRLKFKCQTGPDHMEVLQLRYRIGDEIPEADWAKYNLYD' A
#
# COMPACT_ATOMS: atom_id res chain seq x y z
N TRP A 1 -3.75 11.80 1.43
CA TRP A 1 -3.32 10.46 0.96
C TRP A 1 -1.88 10.19 1.35
N TYR A 2 -1.46 8.92 1.52
CA TYR A 2 -0.08 8.57 1.91
C TYR A 2 0.51 7.50 0.99
N ARG A 3 1.83 7.49 0.82
CA ARG A 3 2.53 6.41 0.12
C ARG A 3 2.49 5.14 0.98
N LEU A 4 1.95 4.05 0.44
CA LEU A 4 1.94 2.75 1.10
C LEU A 4 2.94 1.80 0.44
N LYS A 5 3.81 1.19 1.23
CA LYS A 5 4.61 0.03 0.80
C LYS A 5 4.22 -1.17 1.65
N PHE A 6 3.90 -2.29 1.01
CA PHE A 6 3.60 -3.53 1.71
C PHE A 6 4.33 -4.72 1.09
N LYS A 7 4.58 -5.73 1.92
CA LYS A 7 5.06 -7.04 1.52
C LYS A 7 4.20 -8.09 2.21
N CYS A 8 3.47 -8.85 1.41
CA CYS A 8 2.72 -10.02 1.83
C CYS A 8 3.50 -11.28 1.46
N GLN A 9 3.55 -12.24 2.37
CA GLN A 9 4.06 -13.59 2.12
C GLN A 9 2.94 -14.56 2.45
N THR A 10 2.62 -15.39 1.47
CA THR A 10 1.59 -16.42 1.58
C THR A 10 2.22 -17.80 1.61
N GLY A 11 1.45 -18.79 2.07
CA GLY A 11 1.80 -20.20 1.92
C GLY A 11 1.98 -20.58 0.45
N PRO A 12 2.62 -21.74 0.16
CA PRO A 12 2.81 -22.23 -1.21
C PRO A 12 1.50 -22.44 -1.99
N ASP A 13 0.41 -22.69 -1.27
CA ASP A 13 -0.95 -22.84 -1.80
C ASP A 13 -1.73 -21.52 -1.87
N HIS A 14 -1.13 -20.41 -1.42
CA HIS A 14 -1.73 -19.08 -1.31
C HIS A 14 -3.01 -19.00 -0.46
N MET A 15 -3.32 -20.03 0.34
CA MET A 15 -4.52 -20.06 1.17
C MET A 15 -4.36 -19.30 2.48
N GLU A 16 -3.13 -19.26 3.00
CA GLU A 16 -2.81 -18.60 4.26
C GLU A 16 -1.85 -17.43 4.07
N VAL A 17 -2.09 -16.34 4.80
CA VAL A 17 -1.15 -15.23 4.92
C VAL A 17 -0.21 -15.51 6.07
N LEU A 18 1.05 -15.81 5.74
CA LEU A 18 2.09 -16.09 6.73
C LEU A 18 2.66 -14.82 7.35
N GLN A 19 2.79 -13.76 6.54
CA GLN A 19 3.32 -12.49 7.03
C GLN A 19 2.84 -11.33 6.18
N LEU A 20 2.34 -10.29 6.86
CA LEU A 20 2.03 -9.00 6.24
C LEU A 20 2.84 -7.91 6.95
N ARG A 21 3.73 -7.25 6.20
CA ARG A 21 4.42 -6.04 6.64
C ARG A 21 3.98 -4.87 5.79
N TYR A 22 3.67 -3.75 6.42
CA TYR A 22 3.42 -2.51 5.72
C TYR A 22 4.16 -1.35 6.38
N ARG A 23 4.42 -0.32 5.60
CA ARG A 23 4.97 0.95 6.05
C ARG A 23 4.19 2.07 5.39
N ILE A 24 3.69 2.97 6.22
CA ILE A 24 3.17 4.25 5.79
C ILE A 24 4.38 5.15 5.57
N GLY A 25 4.51 5.66 4.35
CA GLY A 25 5.53 6.64 3.97
C GLY A 25 4.97 8.05 4.04
N ASP A 26 5.59 8.94 3.28
CA ASP A 26 5.24 10.36 3.29
C ASP A 26 3.82 10.61 2.78
N GLU A 27 3.26 11.74 3.24
CA GLU A 27 2.02 12.28 2.73
C GLU A 27 2.18 12.68 1.25
N ILE A 28 1.13 12.43 0.48
CA ILE A 28 1.03 12.83 -0.93
C ILE A 28 0.33 14.20 -0.95
N PRO A 29 1.00 15.25 -1.45
CA PRO A 29 0.38 16.57 -1.59
C PRO A 29 -0.90 16.49 -2.42
N GLU A 30 -1.94 17.23 -2.02
CA GLU A 30 -3.25 17.25 -2.70
C GLU A 30 -3.16 17.60 -4.19
N ALA A 31 -2.24 18.50 -4.54
CA ALA A 31 -1.95 18.85 -5.93
C ALA A 31 -1.53 17.65 -6.81
N ASP A 32 -1.00 16.58 -6.22
CA ASP A 32 -0.59 15.37 -6.91
C ASP A 32 -1.70 14.29 -6.97
N TRP A 33 -2.86 14.50 -6.34
CA TRP A 33 -3.89 13.45 -6.21
C TRP A 33 -4.46 13.04 -7.57
N ALA A 34 -4.74 14.00 -8.45
CA ALA A 34 -5.22 13.74 -9.81
C ALA A 34 -4.25 12.86 -10.62
N LYS A 35 -2.94 13.02 -10.43
CA LYS A 35 -1.90 12.21 -11.11
C LYS A 35 -1.96 10.74 -10.74
N TYR A 36 -2.41 10.43 -9.52
CA TYR A 36 -2.46 9.08 -8.98
C TYR A 36 -3.90 8.53 -8.89
N ASN A 37 -4.88 9.23 -9.48
CA ASN A 37 -6.32 8.92 -9.40
C ASN A 37 -6.83 8.76 -7.96
N LEU A 38 -6.36 9.65 -7.07
CA LEU A 38 -6.75 9.67 -5.67
C LEU A 38 -7.99 10.57 -5.52
N TYR A 39 -8.97 10.09 -4.76
CA TYR A 39 -10.24 10.79 -4.53
C TYR A 39 -10.18 11.65 -3.26
N ASP A 40 -11.00 12.68 -3.21
CA ASP A 40 -11.19 13.52 -2.02
C ASP A 40 -12.17 12.87 -1.03
#